data_AF-A0A4U3A3U8-F1
#
_entry.id   AF-A0A4U3A3U8-F1
#
_cell.length_a   1.000
_cell.length_b   1.000
_cell.length_c   1.000
_cell.angle_alpha   90.00
_cell.angle_beta   90.00
_cell.angle_gamma   90.00
#
_symmetry.space_group_name_H-M   'P 1'
#
loop_
_entity.id
_entity.type
_entity.pdbx_description
1 polymer ?
#
loop_
_entity_poly.entity_id
_entity_poly.type
_entity_poly.pdbx_seq_one_letter_code
_entity_poly.pdbx_strand_id
1 'polypeptide(L)'
;MKQKNSVVQMVSVAMLSSIAYLLMMLDFPFPGLPPFLKIDFSDVPALIAAIIFSPIAGVIVEAIKNILHYGIQGSLTGVPVGEVANFIAGCLFIGPAAFLFRKYR
;
A
#
# COMPACT_ATOMS: atom_id res chain seq x y z
N MET A 1 -10.21 28.89 -0.15
CA MET A 1 -10.29 27.43 0.04
C MET A 1 -9.93 26.77 -1.28
N LYS A 2 -8.73 26.19 -1.43
CA LYS A 2 -8.31 25.55 -2.69
C LYS A 2 -9.23 24.35 -2.96
N GLN A 3 -10.01 24.37 -4.04
CA GLN A 3 -10.64 23.16 -4.58
C GLN A 3 -9.52 22.14 -4.83
N LYS A 4 -9.36 21.18 -3.92
CA LYS A 4 -8.65 19.94 -4.23
C LYS A 4 -9.53 19.24 -5.27
N ASN A 5 -9.06 19.18 -6.51
CA ASN A 5 -9.76 18.54 -7.62
C ASN A 5 -9.97 17.05 -7.28
N SER A 6 -11.15 16.68 -6.78
CA SER A 6 -11.46 15.34 -6.26
C SER A 6 -11.22 14.25 -7.29
N VAL A 7 -11.46 14.57 -8.57
CA VAL A 7 -11.18 13.71 -9.72
C VAL A 7 -9.69 13.41 -9.84
N VAL A 8 -8.82 14.41 -9.71
CA VAL A 8 -7.36 14.22 -9.80
C VAL A 8 -6.88 13.32 -8.67
N GLN A 9 -7.34 13.55 -7.44
CA GLN A 9 -7.00 12.69 -6.31
C GLN A 9 -7.44 11.24 -6.54
N MET A 10 -8.67 11.03 -7.03
CA MET A 10 -9.20 9.71 -7.33
C MET A 10 -8.36 8.99 -8.39
N VAL A 11 -8.05 9.66 -9.51
CA VAL A 11 -7.24 9.10 -10.59
C VAL A 11 -5.82 8.80 -10.12
N SER A 12 -5.19 9.71 -9.36
CA SER A 12 -3.85 9.47 -8.81
C SER A 12 -3.81 8.29 -7.84
N VAL A 13 -4.81 8.14 -6.96
CA VAL A 13 -4.91 6.99 -6.06
C VAL A 13 -5.08 5.70 -6.84
N ALA A 14 -5.92 5.67 -7.88
CA ALA A 14 -6.08 4.50 -8.74
C ALA A 14 -4.75 4.12 -9.43
N MET A 15 -4.04 5.09 -10.01
CA MET A 15 -2.74 4.86 -10.65
C MET A 15 -1.69 4.35 -9.65
N LEU A 16 -1.59 4.96 -8.48
CA LEU A 16 -0.65 4.54 -7.44
C LEU A 16 -0.97 3.14 -6.90
N SER A 17 -2.25 2.78 -6.82
CA SER A 17 -2.69 1.43 -6.45
C SER A 17 -2.29 0.39 -7.49
N SER A 18 -2.45 0.69 -8.78
CA SER A 18 -2.00 -0.20 -9.85
C SER A 18 -0.48 -0.39 -9.83
N ILE A 19 0.28 0.69 -9.60
CA ILE A 19 1.75 0.61 -9.48
C ILE A 19 2.14 -0.21 -8.25
N ALA A 20 1.52 0.04 -7.09
CA ALA A 20 1.76 -0.71 -5.87
C ALA A 20 1.52 -2.21 -6.07
N TYR A 21 0.42 -2.58 -6.72
CA TYR A 21 0.13 -3.97 -7.06
C TYR A 21 1.24 -4.58 -7.93
N LEU A 22 1.64 -3.90 -9.02
CA LEU A 22 2.72 -4.40 -9.89
C LEU A 22 4.04 -4.59 -9.13
N LEU A 23 4.38 -3.68 -8.21
CA LEU A 23 5.57 -3.80 -7.37
C LEU A 23 5.45 -4.95 -6.37
N MET A 24 4.25 -5.23 -5.86
CA MET A 24 3.99 -6.38 -4.99
C MET A 24 4.19 -7.71 -5.73
N MET A 25 3.89 -7.76 -7.04
CA MET A 25 4.17 -8.96 -7.85
C MET A 25 5.66 -9.27 -7.99
N LEU A 26 6.52 -8.29 -7.74
CA LEU A 26 7.99 -8.41 -7.78
C LEU A 26 8.57 -8.73 -6.40
N ASP A 27 7.76 -9.35 -5.54
CA ASP A 27 8.19 -9.79 -4.22
C ASP A 27 9.31 -10.85 -4.31
N PHE A 28 10.19 -10.86 -3.31
CA PHE A 28 11.25 -11.86 -3.24
C PHE A 28 11.52 -12.29 -1.80
N PRO A 29 11.92 -13.57 -1.59
CA PRO A 29 12.33 -14.03 -0.28
C PRO A 29 13.70 -13.42 0.07
N PHE A 30 13.82 -12.89 1.29
CA PHE A 30 15.09 -12.33 1.76
C PHE A 30 15.92 -13.38 2.50
N PRO A 31 17.24 -13.51 2.23
CA PRO A 31 18.10 -14.45 2.95
C PRO A 31 18.06 -14.22 4.47
N GLY A 32 17.78 -15.28 5.23
CA GLY A 32 17.69 -15.22 6.69
C GLY A 32 16.30 -14.92 7.25
N LEU A 33 15.30 -14.63 6.40
CA LEU A 33 13.89 -14.57 6.80
C LEU A 33 13.12 -15.83 6.41
N PRO A 34 12.05 -16.18 7.14
CA PRO A 34 11.17 -17.27 6.72
C PRO A 34 10.59 -17.04 5.31
N PRO A 35 10.38 -18.09 4.50
CA PRO A 35 9.98 -17.96 3.09
C PRO A 35 8.59 -17.35 2.87
N PHE A 36 7.74 -17.34 3.90
CA PHE A 36 6.44 -16.67 3.85
C PHE A 36 6.53 -15.15 3.99
N LEU A 37 7.65 -14.63 4.52
CA LEU A 37 7.89 -13.20 4.70
C LEU A 37 8.69 -12.68 3.52
N LYS A 38 7.97 -12.34 2.45
CA LYS A 38 8.57 -11.75 1.26
C LYS A 38 8.68 -10.24 1.41
N ILE A 39 9.69 -9.68 0.77
CA ILE A 39 9.94 -8.24 0.74
C ILE A 39 9.59 -7.72 -0.65
N ASP A 40 8.96 -6.54 -0.68
CA ASP A 40 8.57 -5.83 -1.88
C ASP A 40 8.61 -4.30 -1.66
N PHE A 41 8.41 -3.52 -2.73
CA PHE A 41 8.44 -2.05 -2.70
C PHE A 41 7.05 -1.40 -2.83
N SER A 42 5.98 -2.17 -2.68
CA SER A 42 4.60 -1.72 -2.92
C SER A 42 4.10 -0.68 -1.91
N ASP A 43 4.73 -0.57 -0.74
CA ASP A 43 4.41 0.45 0.27
C ASP A 43 4.88 1.86 -0.11
N VAL A 44 5.83 1.97 -1.05
CA VAL A 44 6.36 3.27 -1.48
C VAL A 44 5.27 4.11 -2.17
N PRO A 45 4.52 3.61 -3.18
CA PRO A 45 3.38 4.33 -3.74
C PRO A 45 2.29 4.69 -2.71
N ALA A 46 2.03 3.79 -1.74
CA ALA A 46 1.03 4.02 -0.70
C ALA A 46 1.47 5.16 0.23
N LEU A 47 2.75 5.21 0.61
CA LEU A 47 3.32 6.30 1.39
C LEU A 47 3.31 7.63 0.61
N ILE A 48 3.61 7.61 -0.70
CA ILE A 48 3.52 8.79 -1.56
C ILE A 48 2.09 9.34 -1.58
N ALA A 49 1.08 8.47 -1.74
CA ALA A 49 -0.32 8.88 -1.68
C ALA A 49 -0.69 9.50 -0.32
N ALA A 50 -0.16 8.92 0.76
CA ALA A 50 -0.39 9.40 2.13
C ALA A 50 0.13 10.81 2.36
N ILE A 51 1.36 11.06 1.88
CA ILE A 51 2.07 12.33 1.99
C ILE A 51 1.40 13.40 1.14
N ILE A 52 1.10 13.12 -0.14
CA ILE A 52 0.54 14.10 -1.08
C ILE A 52 -0.92 14.43 -0.77
N PHE A 53 -1.75 13.43 -0.49
CA PHE A 53 -3.21 13.62 -0.39
C PHE A 53 -3.71 13.61 1.06
N SER A 54 -3.67 12.46 1.73
CA SER A 54 -4.13 12.20 3.11
C SER A 54 -3.64 10.83 3.58
N PRO A 55 -3.38 10.60 4.89
CA PRO A 55 -3.07 9.26 5.40
C PRO A 55 -4.08 8.21 4.93
N ILE A 56 -5.37 8.60 4.88
CA ILE A 56 -6.47 7.78 4.36
C ILE A 56 -6.23 7.38 2.89
N ALA A 57 -5.71 8.27 2.04
CA ALA A 57 -5.40 7.93 0.66
C ALA A 57 -4.31 6.85 0.57
N GLY A 58 -3.32 6.86 1.46
CA GLY A 58 -2.32 5.79 1.54
C GLY A 58 -2.91 4.46 1.97
N VAL A 59 -3.77 4.47 3.00
CA VAL A 59 -4.51 3.28 3.44
C VAL A 59 -5.39 2.71 2.32
N ILE A 60 -6.02 3.56 1.50
CA ILE A 60 -6.80 3.12 0.34
C ILE A 60 -5.90 2.43 -0.70
N VAL A 61 -4.72 2.98 -1.00
CA VAL A 61 -3.76 2.35 -1.93
C VAL A 61 -3.33 0.97 -1.43
N GLU A 62 -3.04 0.86 -0.13
CA GLU A 62 -2.72 -0.38 0.57
C GLU A 62 -3.84 -1.42 0.52
N ALA A 63 -5.09 -0.99 0.72
CA ALA A 63 -6.23 -1.88 0.60
C ALA A 63 -6.37 -2.39 -0.84
N ILE A 64 -6.31 -1.49 -1.83
CA ILE A 64 -6.50 -1.85 -3.23
C ILE A 64 -5.40 -2.80 -3.71
N LYS A 65 -4.12 -2.54 -3.41
CA LYS A 65 -3.03 -3.42 -3.84
C LYS A 65 -3.19 -4.84 -3.29
N ASN A 66 -3.59 -4.99 -2.02
CA ASN A 66 -3.75 -6.28 -1.36
C ASN A 66 -4.98 -7.04 -1.86
N ILE A 67 -6.09 -6.32 -2.13
CA ILE A 67 -7.28 -6.90 -2.77
C ILE A 67 -6.94 -7.40 -4.18
N LEU A 68 -6.20 -6.62 -4.97
CA LEU A 68 -5.77 -7.02 -6.31
C LEU A 68 -4.82 -8.21 -6.28
N HIS A 69 -3.87 -8.22 -5.34
CA HIS A 69 -2.95 -9.33 -5.13
C HIS A 69 -3.70 -10.63 -4.86
N TYR A 70 -4.57 -10.63 -3.85
CA TYR A 70 -5.37 -11.79 -3.51
C TYR A 70 -6.32 -12.20 -4.64
N GLY A 71 -6.98 -11.23 -5.30
CA GLY A 71 -7.95 -11.52 -6.36
C GLY A 71 -7.35 -12.09 -7.64
N ILE A 72 -6.11 -11.73 -7.97
CA ILE A 72 -5.45 -12.14 -9.23
C ILE A 72 -4.51 -13.32 -9.02
N GLN A 73 -3.69 -13.31 -7.97
CA GLN A 73 -2.70 -14.37 -7.71
C GLN A 73 -3.24 -15.47 -6.77
N GLY A 74 -4.23 -15.14 -5.96
CA GLY A 74 -4.70 -16.02 -4.90
C GLY A 74 -3.75 -16.08 -3.71
N SER A 75 -4.13 -16.86 -2.69
CA SER A 75 -3.28 -17.20 -1.56
C SER A 75 -2.91 -18.68 -1.61
N LEU A 76 -1.67 -19.01 -1.23
CA LEU A 76 -1.18 -20.39 -1.14
C LEU A 76 -2.06 -21.28 -0.24
N THR A 77 -2.71 -20.69 0.77
CA THR A 77 -3.55 -21.42 1.75
C THR A 77 -5.04 -21.28 1.47
N GLY A 78 -5.43 -20.54 0.42
CA GLY A 78 -6.82 -20.15 0.17
C GLY A 78 -7.37 -19.11 1.16
N VAL A 79 -6.59 -18.72 2.17
CA VAL A 79 -6.93 -17.69 3.16
C VAL A 79 -5.94 -16.53 3.00
N PRO A 80 -6.39 -15.26 2.91
CA PRO A 80 -5.53 -14.10 2.66
C PRO A 80 -4.74 -13.66 3.89
N VAL A 81 -4.06 -14.58 4.59
CA VAL A 81 -3.33 -14.26 5.83
C VAL A 81 -2.15 -13.33 5.54
N GLY A 82 -1.45 -13.56 4.42
CA GLY A 82 -0.31 -12.74 4.00
C GLY A 82 -0.73 -11.32 3.63
N GLU A 83 -1.80 -11.19 2.85
CA GLU A 83 -2.33 -9.91 2.40
C GLU A 83 -2.93 -9.10 3.56
N VAL A 84 -3.60 -9.76 4.50
CA VAL A 84 -4.10 -9.10 5.72
C VAL A 84 -2.93 -8.65 6.61
N ALA A 85 -1.88 -9.47 6.73
CA ALA A 85 -0.68 -9.08 7.47
C ALA A 85 0.04 -7.89 6.80
N ASN A 86 0.18 -7.90 5.47
CA ASN A 86 0.76 -6.80 4.69
C ASN A 86 -0.05 -5.51 4.89
N PHE A 87 -1.38 -5.58 4.75
CA PHE A 87 -2.27 -4.44 4.96
C PHE A 87 -2.21 -3.85 6.38
N ILE A 88 -2.18 -4.69 7.41
CA ILE A 88 -2.09 -4.21 8.79
C ILE A 88 -0.73 -3.55 9.03
N ALA A 89 0.36 -4.18 8.57
CA ALA A 89 1.71 -3.67 8.70
C ALA A 89 1.88 -2.33 7.98
N GLY A 90 1.42 -2.23 6.73
CA GLY A 90 1.50 -1.00 5.95
C GLY A 90 0.60 0.12 6.51
N CYS A 91 -0.59 -0.18 7.04
CA CYS A 91 -1.39 0.80 7.78
C CYS A 91 -0.67 1.34 9.03
N LEU A 92 -0.03 0.45 9.80
CA LEU A 92 0.75 0.82 10.98
C LEU A 92 2.03 1.58 10.64
N PHE A 93 2.57 1.40 9.44
CA PHE A 93 3.72 2.15 8.94
C PHE A 93 3.30 3.54 8.41
N ILE A 94 2.34 3.57 7.47
CA ILE A 94 1.94 4.77 6.74
C ILE A 94 1.21 5.76 7.64
N GLY A 95 0.35 5.28 8.54
CA GLY A 95 -0.45 6.15 9.42
C GLY A 95 0.42 7.10 10.25
N PRO A 96 1.32 6.58 11.11
CA PRO A 96 2.26 7.39 11.88
C PRO A 96 3.23 8.19 11.01
N ALA A 97 3.79 7.59 9.95
CA ALA A 97 4.74 8.28 9.08
C ALA A 97 4.12 9.53 8.41
N ALA A 98 2.92 9.40 7.85
CA ALA A 98 2.21 10.51 7.23
C ALA A 98 1.72 11.54 8.25
N PHE A 99 1.33 11.11 9.45
CA PHE A 99 0.95 12.02 10.54
C PHE A 99 2.14 12.87 11.00
N LEU A 100 3.29 12.24 11.26
CA LEU A 100 4.50 12.94 11.67
C LEU A 100 4.97 13.91 10.57
N PHE A 101 4.97 13.47 9.31
CA PHE A 101 5.35 14.32 8.18
C PHE A 101 4.49 15.60 8.10
N ARG A 102 3.18 15.51 8.36
CA ARG A 102 2.27 16.66 8.36
C ARG A 102 2.40 17.55 9.59
N LYS A 103 2.83 16.98 10.71
CA LYS A 103 3.03 17.74 11.95
C LYS A 103 4.28 18.63 11.87
N TYR A 104 5.33 18.15 11.20
CA TYR A 104 6.62 18.85 11.13
C TYR A 104 6.86 19.63 9.83
N ARG A 105 5.84 19.74 8.97
CA ARG A 105 5.88 20.47 7.71
C ARG A 105 4.82 21.57 7.71
#